data_AF-A0A2H9I026-F1
#
_entry.id   AF-A0A2H9I026-F1
#
_cell.length_a   1.000
_cell.length_b   1.000
_cell.length_c   1.000
_cell.angle_alpha   90.00
_cell.angle_beta   90.00
_cell.angle_gamma   90.00
#
_symmetry.space_group_name_H-M   'P 1'
#
loop_
_entity.id
_entity.type
_entity.pdbx_description
1 polymer ?
#
loop_
_entity_poly.entity_id
_entity_poly.type
_entity_poly.pdbx_seq_one_letter_code
_entity_poly.pdbx_strand_id
1 'polypeptide(L)'
;MSFPDKLYTEEQIRIARDLIAKGYKQNLKIEGSEEFVEKVKESLKLVEIAGYMDFVRSYIRRIVEKGGFSQLRESELTIWANKYTVSDPVEAASLWVQKAEQTRMYIEMMIHVGGEAEAKTTEKRIQFLRDLRDKVKDPKLKKRCEEKLKKWAESILL
;
A
#
# COMPACT_ATOMS: atom_id res chain seq x y z
N MET A 1 12.54 22.40 -4.85
CA MET A 1 13.19 21.12 -4.55
C MET A 1 12.38 20.01 -5.21
N SER A 2 13.03 19.11 -5.94
CA SER A 2 12.39 17.93 -6.52
C SER A 2 12.39 16.76 -5.54
N PHE A 3 11.42 15.87 -5.66
CA PHE A 3 11.41 14.65 -4.87
C PHE A 3 12.53 13.71 -5.37
N PRO A 4 13.38 13.14 -4.49
CA PRO A 4 14.49 12.29 -4.90
C PRO A 4 14.04 11.05 -5.67
N ASP A 5 14.82 10.59 -6.65
CA ASP A 5 14.46 9.38 -7.38
C ASP A 5 14.64 8.10 -6.58
N LYS A 6 15.61 8.11 -5.68
CA LYS A 6 15.87 7.04 -4.72
C LYS A 6 16.22 7.64 -3.36
N LEU A 7 15.93 6.88 -2.32
CA LEU A 7 16.22 7.22 -0.93
C LEU A 7 17.28 6.24 -0.42
N TYR A 8 18.54 6.63 -0.45
CA TYR A 8 19.66 5.85 0.09
C TYR A 8 20.44 6.62 1.15
N THR A 9 20.35 7.96 1.15
CA THR A 9 21.03 8.81 2.12
C THR A 9 20.04 9.52 3.04
N GLU A 10 20.50 9.88 4.24
CA GLU A 10 19.70 10.65 5.19
C GLU A 10 19.21 11.98 4.60
N GLU A 11 20.02 12.64 3.79
CA GLU A 11 19.64 13.90 3.14
C GLU A 11 18.50 13.69 2.13
N GLN A 12 18.53 12.61 1.34
CA GLN A 12 17.43 12.26 0.44
C GLN A 12 16.15 11.97 1.23
N ILE A 13 16.25 11.20 2.31
CA ILE A 13 15.12 10.89 3.19
C ILE A 13 14.55 12.18 3.81
N ARG A 14 15.40 13.09 4.27
CA ARG A 14 15.01 14.39 4.82
C ARG A 14 14.24 15.23 3.79
N ILE A 15 14.77 15.38 2.57
CA ILE A 15 14.09 16.10 1.49
C ILE A 15 12.74 15.46 1.16
N ALA A 16 12.68 14.14 1.04
CA ALA A 16 11.45 13.42 0.76
C ALA A 16 10.38 13.65 1.85
N ARG A 17 10.80 13.57 3.12
CA ARG A 17 9.95 13.82 4.29
C ARG A 17 9.41 15.25 4.29
N ASP A 18 10.27 16.24 4.07
CA ASP A 18 9.89 17.66 4.03
C ASP A 18 8.88 17.96 2.91
N LEU A 19 9.04 17.31 1.75
CA LEU A 19 8.09 17.45 0.64
C LEU A 19 6.75 16.79 0.95
N ILE A 20 6.74 15.58 1.53
CA ILE A 20 5.50 14.88 1.92
C ILE A 20 4.76 15.68 3.00
N ALA A 21 5.46 16.23 3.98
CA ALA A 21 4.88 17.09 5.03
C ALA A 21 4.19 18.34 4.44
N LYS A 22 4.67 18.83 3.29
CA LYS A 22 4.07 19.93 2.52
C LYS A 22 2.95 19.48 1.57
N GLY A 23 2.54 18.21 1.63
CA GLY A 23 1.48 17.65 0.81
C GLY A 23 1.92 17.13 -0.57
N TYR A 24 3.22 16.91 -0.79
CA TYR A 24 3.70 16.30 -2.04
C TYR A 24 3.10 14.90 -2.21
N LYS A 25 2.59 14.63 -3.40
CA LYS A 25 2.03 13.34 -3.81
C LYS A 25 2.73 12.90 -5.09
N GLN A 26 3.14 11.64 -5.12
CA GLN A 26 3.67 11.02 -6.33
C GLN A 26 2.59 10.98 -7.42
N ASN A 27 3.05 11.04 -8.67
CA ASN A 27 2.24 10.62 -9.79
C ASN A 27 2.35 9.10 -9.92
N LEU A 28 1.44 8.37 -9.26
CA LEU A 28 1.47 6.92 -9.17
C LEU A 28 1.39 6.30 -10.58
N LYS A 29 2.43 5.56 -10.98
CA LYS A 29 2.47 4.83 -12.25
C LYS A 29 2.24 3.34 -12.04
N ILE A 30 1.57 2.73 -13.01
CA ILE A 30 1.33 1.28 -13.04
C ILE A 30 2.02 0.75 -14.29
N GLU A 31 2.88 -0.26 -14.13
CA GLU A 31 3.70 -0.80 -15.21
C GLU A 31 3.53 -2.33 -15.24
N GLY A 32 3.09 -2.89 -16.37
CA GLY A 32 2.82 -4.33 -16.49
C GLY A 32 1.98 -4.65 -17.72
N SER A 33 1.52 -5.90 -17.80
CA SER A 33 0.53 -6.34 -18.78
C SER A 33 -0.80 -5.60 -18.62
N GLU A 34 -1.61 -5.58 -19.67
CA GLU A 34 -2.92 -4.92 -19.67
C GLU A 34 -3.83 -5.46 -18.55
N GLU A 35 -3.92 -6.79 -18.43
CA GLU A 35 -4.69 -7.46 -17.36
C GLU A 35 -4.22 -7.04 -15.95
N PHE A 36 -2.91 -6.96 -15.75
CA PHE A 36 -2.35 -6.50 -14.47
C PHE A 36 -2.73 -5.04 -14.19
N VAL A 37 -2.58 -4.17 -15.20
CA VAL A 37 -2.90 -2.74 -15.07
C VAL A 37 -4.37 -2.55 -14.70
N GLU A 38 -5.28 -3.30 -15.32
CA GLU A 38 -6.71 -3.25 -15.00
C GLU A 38 -6.99 -3.65 -13.55
N LYS A 39 -6.44 -4.77 -13.09
CA LYS A 39 -6.62 -5.25 -11.71
C LYS A 39 -6.03 -4.28 -10.67
N VAL A 40 -4.88 -3.68 -10.95
CA VAL A 40 -4.32 -2.63 -10.08
C VAL A 40 -5.24 -1.42 -10.06
N LYS A 41 -5.78 -0.96 -11.20
CA LYS A 41 -6.73 0.15 -11.23
C LYS A 41 -8.00 -0.15 -10.44
N GLU A 42 -8.54 -1.37 -10.53
CA GLU A 42 -9.70 -1.79 -9.73
C GLU A 42 -9.43 -1.72 -8.23
N SER A 43 -8.30 -2.25 -7.78
CA SER A 43 -7.91 -2.18 -6.38
C SER A 43 -7.65 -0.73 -5.91
N LEU A 44 -7.08 0.13 -6.75
CA LEU A 44 -6.88 1.55 -6.46
C LEU A 44 -8.20 2.33 -6.33
N LYS A 45 -9.25 1.96 -7.09
CA LYS A 45 -10.59 2.53 -6.86
C LYS A 45 -11.11 2.22 -5.46
N LEU A 46 -10.83 1.04 -4.92
CA LEU A 46 -11.19 0.71 -3.52
C LEU A 46 -10.40 1.56 -2.53
N VAL A 47 -9.10 1.77 -2.78
CA VAL A 47 -8.27 2.69 -1.99
C VAL A 47 -8.87 4.11 -1.98
N GLU A 48 -9.35 4.59 -3.13
CA GLU A 48 -10.00 5.90 -3.27
C GLU A 48 -11.33 5.97 -2.53
N ILE A 49 -12.21 4.97 -2.69
CA ILE A 49 -13.49 4.87 -1.94
C ILE A 49 -13.25 4.92 -0.43
N ALA A 50 -12.21 4.24 0.05
CA ALA A 50 -11.85 4.25 1.47
C ALA A 50 -11.27 5.60 1.94
N GLY A 51 -10.87 6.50 1.04
CA GLY A 51 -10.23 7.78 1.35
C GLY A 51 -8.71 7.70 1.58
N TYR A 52 -8.05 6.65 1.09
CA TYR A 52 -6.62 6.39 1.31
C TYR A 52 -5.75 6.73 0.09
N MET A 53 -6.33 7.25 -1.01
CA MET A 53 -5.59 7.49 -2.25
C MET A 53 -4.43 8.47 -2.05
N ASP A 54 -4.67 9.57 -1.36
CA ASP A 54 -3.64 10.56 -1.07
C ASP A 54 -2.51 9.97 -0.22
N PHE A 55 -2.86 9.19 0.80
CA PHE A 55 -1.89 8.48 1.62
C PHE A 55 -1.02 7.54 0.80
N VAL A 56 -1.63 6.69 -0.04
CA VAL A 56 -0.87 5.79 -0.93
C VAL A 56 0.02 6.59 -1.87
N ARG A 57 -0.48 7.67 -2.46
CA ARG A 57 0.30 8.52 -3.37
C ARG A 57 1.42 9.30 -2.68
N SER A 58 1.35 9.58 -1.38
CA SER A 58 2.47 10.21 -0.67
C SER A 58 3.69 9.28 -0.59
N TYR A 59 3.46 7.97 -0.48
CA TYR A 59 4.51 7.00 -0.17
C TYR A 59 4.82 6.01 -1.30
N ILE A 60 3.93 5.82 -2.26
CA ILE A 60 4.12 4.91 -3.38
C ILE A 60 4.12 5.69 -4.69
N ARG A 61 5.21 5.52 -5.45
CA ARG A 61 5.41 6.09 -6.79
C ARG A 61 5.02 5.13 -7.89
N ARG A 62 5.25 3.82 -7.71
CA ARG A 62 5.05 2.82 -8.76
C ARG A 62 4.48 1.51 -8.22
N ILE A 63 3.63 0.88 -9.01
CA ILE A 63 3.24 -0.52 -8.87
C ILE A 63 3.62 -1.24 -10.17
N VAL A 64 4.53 -2.20 -10.08
CA VAL A 64 5.17 -2.85 -11.24
C VAL A 64 4.89 -4.34 -11.20
N GLU A 65 4.44 -4.89 -12.33
CA GLU A 65 4.28 -6.33 -12.50
C GLU A 65 5.65 -7.01 -12.48
N LYS A 66 5.79 -8.03 -11.63
CA LYS A 66 6.96 -8.90 -11.61
C LYS A 66 6.55 -10.36 -11.47
N GLY A 67 7.29 -11.22 -12.15
CA GLY A 67 7.28 -12.65 -11.86
C GLY A 67 7.87 -12.91 -10.47
N GLY A 68 7.37 -13.93 -9.77
CA GLY A 68 7.84 -14.29 -8.43
C GLY A 68 7.02 -13.66 -7.31
N PHE A 69 7.67 -13.37 -6.17
CA PHE A 69 7.00 -12.82 -4.98
C PHE A 69 6.76 -11.32 -5.09
N SER A 70 5.65 -10.87 -4.53
CA SER A 70 5.38 -9.44 -4.37
C SER A 70 6.26 -8.87 -3.26
N GLN A 71 6.86 -7.70 -3.50
CA GLN A 71 7.85 -7.10 -2.61
C GLN A 71 7.76 -5.57 -2.65
N LEU A 72 8.04 -4.93 -1.53
CA LEU A 72 8.25 -3.48 -1.47
C LEU A 72 9.72 -3.13 -1.71
N ARG A 73 9.95 -2.12 -2.53
CA ARG A 73 11.24 -1.49 -2.81
C ARG A 73 11.19 -0.09 -2.19
N GLU A 74 11.41 -0.01 -0.88
CA GLU A 74 11.20 1.21 -0.06
C GLU A 74 12.00 2.39 -0.59
N SER A 75 13.29 2.18 -0.89
CA SER A 75 14.18 3.21 -1.43
C SER A 75 13.74 3.75 -2.78
N GLU A 76 12.88 3.03 -3.52
CA GLU A 76 12.38 3.40 -4.85
C GLU A 76 10.89 3.78 -4.82
N LEU A 77 10.25 3.76 -3.65
CA LEU A 77 8.80 3.93 -3.45
C LEU A 77 7.99 3.05 -4.41
N THR A 78 8.46 1.82 -4.64
CA THR A 78 7.94 0.95 -5.70
C THR A 78 7.47 -0.38 -5.12
N ILE A 79 6.26 -0.80 -5.50
CA ILE A 79 5.75 -2.13 -5.15
C ILE A 79 5.91 -3.03 -6.37
N TRP A 80 6.64 -4.12 -6.21
CA TRP A 80 6.61 -5.24 -7.14
C TRP A 80 5.44 -6.13 -6.75
N ALA A 81 4.56 -6.41 -7.72
CA ALA A 81 3.41 -7.26 -7.49
C ALA A 81 3.29 -8.31 -8.58
N ASN A 82 2.90 -9.52 -8.19
CA ASN A 82 2.60 -10.59 -9.12
C ASN A 82 1.10 -10.64 -9.46
N LYS A 83 0.76 -11.33 -10.54
CA LYS A 83 -0.63 -11.52 -11.00
C LYS A 83 -1.58 -12.11 -9.95
N TYR A 84 -1.06 -12.93 -9.04
CA TYR A 84 -1.86 -13.58 -7.99
C TYR A 84 -2.23 -12.58 -6.89
N THR A 85 -1.34 -11.65 -6.56
CA THR A 85 -1.57 -10.61 -5.56
C THR A 85 -2.69 -9.68 -5.98
N VAL A 86 -2.74 -9.34 -7.27
CA VAL A 86 -3.77 -8.45 -7.83
C VAL A 86 -5.06 -9.16 -8.23
N SER A 87 -5.12 -10.49 -8.11
CA SER A 87 -6.31 -11.28 -8.51
C SER A 87 -7.53 -11.02 -7.63
N ASP A 88 -7.32 -10.58 -6.39
CA ASP A 88 -8.37 -10.15 -5.48
C ASP A 88 -8.20 -8.64 -5.22
N PRO A 89 -9.14 -7.79 -5.67
CA PRO A 89 -8.98 -6.35 -5.58
C PRO A 89 -8.98 -5.84 -4.13
N VAL A 90 -9.69 -6.50 -3.20
CA VAL A 90 -9.70 -6.13 -1.78
C VAL A 90 -8.36 -6.48 -1.13
N GLU A 91 -7.80 -7.65 -1.47
CA GLU A 91 -6.47 -8.05 -1.03
C GLU A 91 -5.42 -7.05 -1.49
N ALA A 92 -5.38 -6.76 -2.80
CA ALA A 92 -4.43 -5.85 -3.40
C ALA A 92 -4.54 -4.44 -2.82
N ALA A 93 -5.76 -3.90 -2.69
CA ALA A 93 -6.00 -2.58 -2.12
C ALA A 93 -5.44 -2.49 -0.68
N SER A 94 -5.72 -3.51 0.13
CA SER A 94 -5.23 -3.57 1.51
C SER A 94 -3.71 -3.68 1.58
N LEU A 95 -3.09 -4.39 0.63
CA LEU A 95 -1.64 -4.50 0.51
C LEU A 95 -0.99 -3.16 0.10
N TRP A 96 -1.59 -2.39 -0.80
CA TRP A 96 -1.07 -1.06 -1.18
C TRP A 96 -0.99 -0.13 0.02
N VAL A 97 -2.03 -0.12 0.86
CA VAL A 97 -2.05 0.68 2.08
C VAL A 97 -1.02 0.17 3.10
N GLN A 98 -0.89 -1.14 3.25
CA GLN A 98 0.14 -1.75 4.11
C GLN A 98 1.55 -1.33 3.66
N LYS A 99 1.84 -1.39 2.36
CA LYS A 99 3.16 -1.06 1.80
C LYS A 99 3.44 0.45 1.78
N ALA A 100 2.40 1.28 1.66
CA ALA A 100 2.51 2.72 1.87
C ALA A 100 2.88 3.06 3.32
N GLU A 101 2.27 2.38 4.31
CA GLU A 101 2.63 2.54 5.73
C GLU A 101 4.07 2.09 6.01
N GLN A 102 4.48 0.95 5.45
CA GLN A 102 5.85 0.48 5.56
C GLN A 102 6.85 1.52 4.99
N THR A 103 6.53 2.13 3.84
CA THR A 103 7.36 3.18 3.23
C THR A 103 7.35 4.47 4.04
N ARG A 104 6.22 4.83 4.66
CA ARG A 104 6.14 5.96 5.61
C ARG A 104 7.10 5.75 6.78
N MET A 105 7.06 4.57 7.39
CA MET A 105 7.93 4.22 8.53
C MET A 105 9.41 4.30 8.13
N TYR A 106 9.77 3.85 6.92
CA TYR A 106 11.10 4.02 6.35
C TYR A 106 11.49 5.50 6.21
N ILE A 107 10.65 6.33 5.60
CA ILE A 107 10.93 7.77 5.39
C ILE A 107 10.98 8.54 6.72
N GLU A 108 10.19 8.14 7.71
CA GLU A 108 10.17 8.74 9.05
C GLU A 108 11.30 8.21 9.95
N MET A 109 12.17 7.33 9.46
CA MET A 109 13.26 6.70 10.23
C MET A 109 12.74 5.97 11.48
N MET A 110 11.55 5.39 11.39
CA MET A 110 11.00 4.48 12.39
C MET A 110 11.54 3.06 12.16
N ILE A 111 11.34 2.18 13.15
CA ILE A 111 11.53 0.74 12.98
C ILE A 111 10.60 0.27 11.86
N HIS A 112 11.14 -0.11 10.71
CA HIS A 112 10.39 -0.49 9.49
C HIS A 112 10.64 -1.94 9.06
N VAL A 113 11.42 -2.68 9.85
CA VAL A 113 11.71 -4.11 9.64
C VAL A 113 11.51 -4.88 10.96
N GLY A 114 11.22 -6.18 10.86
CA GLY A 114 11.00 -7.06 12.01
C GLY A 114 9.55 -7.07 12.50
N GLY A 115 9.27 -7.89 13.51
CA GLY A 115 7.91 -8.20 13.97
C GLY A 115 7.10 -6.99 14.43
N GLU A 116 7.74 -5.99 15.06
CA GLU A 116 7.07 -4.75 15.46
C GLU A 116 6.58 -3.95 14.25
N ALA A 117 7.40 -3.85 13.21
CA ALA A 117 7.03 -3.17 11.98
C ALA A 117 5.93 -3.92 11.21
N GLU A 118 6.00 -5.25 11.19
CA GLU A 118 4.97 -6.10 10.60
C GLU A 118 3.63 -5.95 11.33
N ALA A 119 3.63 -5.93 12.66
CA ALA A 119 2.43 -5.71 13.46
C ALA A 119 1.78 -4.36 13.13
N LYS A 120 2.56 -3.27 13.14
CA LYS A 120 2.06 -1.91 12.88
C LYS A 120 1.51 -1.74 11.46
N THR A 121 2.20 -2.26 10.46
CA THR A 121 1.71 -2.20 9.07
C THR A 121 0.47 -3.08 8.87
N THR A 122 0.36 -4.20 9.60
CA THR A 122 -0.83 -5.06 9.61
C THR A 122 -2.01 -4.38 10.29
N GLU A 123 -1.82 -3.67 11.39
CA GLU A 123 -2.86 -2.85 12.02
C GLU A 123 -3.42 -1.82 11.04
N LYS A 124 -2.55 -1.12 10.30
CA LYS A 124 -2.96 -0.16 9.27
C LYS A 124 -3.79 -0.83 8.17
N ARG A 125 -3.41 -2.03 7.78
CA ARG A 125 -4.15 -2.84 6.80
C ARG A 125 -5.54 -3.25 7.31
N ILE A 126 -5.64 -3.65 8.57
CA ILE A 126 -6.91 -3.97 9.24
C ILE A 126 -7.80 -2.73 9.31
N GLN A 127 -7.25 -1.57 9.67
CA GLN A 127 -7.98 -0.31 9.69
C GLN A 127 -8.56 0.02 8.31
N PHE A 128 -7.75 -0.09 7.26
CA PHE A 128 -8.22 0.12 5.89
C PHE A 128 -9.39 -0.81 5.53
N LEU A 129 -9.31 -2.10 5.88
CA LEU A 129 -10.38 -3.05 5.57
C LEU A 129 -11.70 -2.73 6.30
N ARG A 130 -11.62 -2.23 7.54
CA ARG A 130 -12.81 -1.75 8.29
C ARG A 130 -13.41 -0.52 7.61
N ASP A 131 -12.58 0.46 7.28
CA ASP A 131 -13.02 1.70 6.63
C ASP A 131 -13.64 1.43 5.24
N LEU A 132 -13.02 0.53 4.47
CA LEU A 132 -13.53 0.13 3.16
C LEU A 132 -14.89 -0.55 3.29
N ARG A 133 -15.03 -1.55 4.19
CA ARG A 133 -16.29 -2.24 4.45
C ARG A 133 -17.44 -1.27 4.77
N ASP A 134 -17.15 -0.25 5.57
CA ASP A 134 -18.16 0.70 6.04
C ASP A 134 -18.56 1.70 4.94
N LYS A 135 -17.66 1.99 3.98
CA LYS A 135 -17.89 2.94 2.89
C LYS A 135 -18.43 2.33 1.59
N VAL A 136 -18.10 1.07 1.29
CA VAL A 136 -18.58 0.42 0.07
C VAL A 136 -20.08 0.09 0.19
N LYS A 137 -20.81 0.24 -0.91
CA LYS A 137 -22.24 -0.12 -0.98
C LYS A 137 -22.46 -1.56 -1.46
N ASP A 138 -21.54 -2.10 -2.26
CA ASP A 138 -21.64 -3.44 -2.83
C ASP A 138 -21.55 -4.52 -1.72
N PRO A 139 -22.60 -5.33 -1.51
CA PRO A 139 -22.59 -6.41 -0.53
C PRO A 139 -21.47 -7.44 -0.75
N LYS A 140 -21.04 -7.68 -2.00
CA LYS A 140 -19.94 -8.60 -2.30
C LYS A 140 -18.62 -8.07 -1.77
N LEU A 141 -18.36 -6.78 -1.94
CA LEU A 141 -17.15 -6.13 -1.40
C LEU A 141 -17.17 -6.07 0.13
N LYS A 142 -18.34 -5.80 0.75
CA LYS A 142 -18.49 -5.87 2.21
C LYS A 142 -18.13 -7.25 2.75
N LYS A 143 -18.77 -8.28 2.20
CA LYS A 143 -18.50 -9.68 2.58
C LYS A 143 -17.03 -10.02 2.39
N ARG A 144 -16.42 -9.58 1.28
CA ARG A 144 -14.99 -9.85 1.05
C ARG A 144 -14.09 -9.18 2.09
N CYS A 145 -14.39 -7.95 2.51
CA CYS A 145 -13.67 -7.29 3.60
C CYS A 145 -13.81 -8.06 4.92
N GLU A 146 -15.02 -8.52 5.24
CA GLU A 146 -15.30 -9.32 6.45
C GLU A 146 -14.55 -10.66 6.46
N GLU A 147 -14.55 -11.38 5.33
CA GLU A 147 -13.78 -12.62 5.17
C GLU A 147 -12.29 -12.40 5.44
N LYS A 148 -11.73 -11.29 4.95
CA LYS A 148 -10.33 -10.93 5.20
C LYS A 148 -10.10 -10.61 6.67
N LEU A 149 -10.91 -9.73 7.26
CA LEU A 149 -10.83 -9.35 8.67
C LEU A 149 -10.91 -10.56 9.60
N LYS A 150 -11.79 -11.53 9.30
CA LYS A 150 -11.94 -12.76 10.08
C LYS A 150 -10.67 -13.61 10.06
N LYS A 151 -10.05 -13.80 8.90
CA LYS A 151 -8.77 -14.55 8.80
C LYS A 151 -7.66 -13.94 9.65
N TRP A 152 -7.59 -12.61 9.74
CA TRP A 152 -6.61 -11.93 10.60
C TRP A 152 -6.91 -12.15 12.09
N ALA A 153 -8.18 -12.10 12.49
CA ALA A 153 -8.57 -12.39 13.87
C ALA A 153 -8.22 -13.84 14.27
N GLU A 154 -8.42 -14.80 13.38
CA GLU A 154 -8.07 -16.21 13.58
C GLU A 154 -6.54 -16.42 13.65
N SER A 155 -5.75 -15.65 12.89
CA SER A 155 -4.28 -15.76 12.92
C SER A 155 -3.65 -15.16 14.19
N ILE A 156 -4.34 -14.27 14.90
CA ILE A 156 -3.89 -13.70 16.18
C ILE A 156 -4.14 -14.68 17.34
N LEU A 157 -5.07 -15.63 17.16
CA LEU A 157 -5.45 -16.63 18.16
C LEU A 157 -4.60 -17.92 18.10
N LEU A 158 -3.59 -17.96 17.24
CA LEU A 158 -2.63 -19.05 17.07
C LEU A 158 -1.24 -18.64 17.59
#